data_AF-A0AAE0ZHP2-F1
#
_entry.id   AF-A0AAE0ZHP2-F1
#
_cell.length_a   1.000
_cell.length_b   1.000
_cell.length_c   1.000
_cell.angle_alpha   90.00
_cell.angle_beta   90.00
_cell.angle_gamma   90.00
#
_symmetry.space_group_name_H-M   'P 1'
#
loop_
_entity.id
_entity.type
_entity.pdbx_description
1 polymer ?
#
loop_
_entity_poly.entity_id
_entity_poly.type
_entity_poly.pdbx_seq_one_letter_code
_entity_poly.pdbx_strand_id
1 'polypeptide(L)'
;MASYHLFHCARVWTLFLITISFPLFAKCRRFEVYNRTSTPATVCSIVDADVTIVVTAMDGDRELISISVTSNSSDIHAFGSCGHYIMLGWPDDIHWHITNRDPYIDFSVLFTPNNVFGDIAPSAKVMTFESPRKAIVGEDRSYKCSAKNVDYYQRNSSENITFSVTVIVKYVQVQLVNVMNGTFSAPGPECNQTELPPVTPTVPSAPGPHFWRRWLKVIIPVIACITCVVICLVVWYYFRRRRRPQVWLRRYSERLV
;
A
#
# COMPACT_ATOMS: atom_id res chain seq x y z
N MET A 1 69.65 -0.04 -2.55
CA MET A 1 68.26 -0.55 -2.48
C MET A 1 67.48 0.31 -1.49
N ALA A 2 66.78 1.35 -1.94
CA ALA A 2 65.73 2.08 -1.20
C ALA A 2 65.32 3.34 -2.00
N SER A 3 64.69 3.20 -3.18
CA SER A 3 64.11 4.35 -3.90
C SER A 3 63.11 3.95 -5.00
N TYR A 4 62.30 2.91 -4.78
CA TYR A 4 61.27 2.52 -5.75
C TYR A 4 59.86 2.32 -5.13
N HIS A 5 59.74 2.34 -3.80
CA HIS A 5 58.44 2.12 -3.12
C HIS A 5 57.63 3.40 -2.86
N LEU A 6 58.25 4.59 -2.87
CA LEU A 6 57.55 5.84 -2.57
C LEU A 6 56.77 6.43 -3.76
N PHE A 7 57.12 6.06 -5.00
CA PHE A 7 56.49 6.64 -6.19
C PHE A 7 55.20 5.92 -6.65
N HIS A 8 54.95 4.70 -6.18
CA HIS A 8 53.70 3.99 -6.50
C HIS A 8 52.55 4.29 -5.54
N CYS A 9 52.84 4.69 -4.29
CA CYS A 9 51.79 4.97 -3.31
C CYS A 9 51.09 6.32 -3.61
N ALA A 10 51.81 7.35 -4.05
CA ALA A 10 51.22 8.66 -4.34
C ALA A 10 50.31 8.68 -5.58
N ARG A 11 50.58 7.83 -6.58
CA ARG A 11 49.83 7.77 -7.85
C ARG A 11 48.47 7.07 -7.74
N VAL A 12 48.34 6.12 -6.80
CA VAL A 12 47.06 5.45 -6.54
C VAL A 12 46.11 6.38 -5.77
N TRP A 13 46.64 7.20 -4.86
CA TRP A 13 45.83 8.17 -4.12
C TRP A 13 45.33 9.34 -4.97
N THR A 14 46.07 9.77 -6.01
CA THR A 14 45.58 10.83 -6.91
C THR A 14 44.43 10.33 -7.80
N LEU A 15 44.43 9.04 -8.19
CA LEU A 15 43.32 8.45 -8.94
C LEU A 15 42.12 8.09 -8.04
N PHE A 16 42.34 7.82 -6.76
CA PHE A 16 41.24 7.56 -5.79
C PHE A 16 40.54 8.84 -5.30
N LEU A 17 41.19 10.00 -5.40
CA LEU A 17 40.61 11.29 -4.99
C LEU A 17 39.94 12.06 -6.14
N ILE A 18 40.19 11.72 -7.41
CA ILE A 18 39.58 12.39 -8.57
C ILE A 18 38.16 11.87 -8.87
N THR A 19 37.71 10.77 -8.25
CA THR A 19 36.32 10.29 -8.34
C THR A 19 35.38 10.89 -7.29
N ILE A 20 35.88 11.63 -6.29
CA ILE A 20 35.09 12.19 -5.17
C ILE A 20 34.87 13.70 -5.32
N SER A 21 34.90 14.23 -6.55
CA SER A 21 34.69 15.67 -6.79
C SER A 21 33.80 15.97 -8.00
N PHE A 22 32.88 15.06 -8.31
CA PHE A 22 31.62 15.51 -8.87
C PHE A 22 30.70 15.80 -7.70
N PRO A 23 30.26 17.04 -7.46
CA PRO A 23 29.04 17.22 -6.71
C PRO A 23 27.99 16.46 -7.52
N LEU A 24 27.63 15.26 -7.05
CA LEU A 24 26.41 14.59 -7.42
C LEU A 24 25.31 15.58 -7.04
N PHE A 25 24.97 16.47 -7.96
CA PHE A 25 23.76 17.26 -7.87
C PHE A 25 22.66 16.24 -7.63
N ALA A 26 22.14 16.23 -6.41
CA ALA A 26 20.88 15.62 -6.05
C ALA A 26 19.87 16.07 -7.10
N LYS A 27 19.64 15.24 -8.13
CA LYS A 27 18.78 15.61 -9.24
C LYS A 27 17.36 15.30 -8.79
N CYS A 28 16.75 16.24 -8.08
CA CYS A 28 15.33 16.21 -7.79
C CYS A 28 14.60 16.00 -9.12
N ARG A 29 13.84 14.91 -9.22
CA ARG A 29 13.01 14.65 -10.39
C ARG A 29 11.58 15.05 -10.07
N ARG A 30 10.96 15.70 -11.05
CA ARG A 30 9.59 16.16 -11.00
C ARG A 30 8.65 15.14 -11.61
N PHE A 31 7.54 14.90 -10.92
CA PHE A 31 6.49 13.94 -11.26
C PHE A 31 5.14 14.64 -11.20
N GLU A 32 4.30 14.39 -12.20
CA GLU A 32 3.05 15.11 -12.38
C GLU A 32 1.92 14.15 -12.74
N VAL A 33 0.74 14.39 -12.16
CA VAL A 33 -0.51 13.74 -12.56
C VAL A 33 -1.41 14.81 -13.17
N TYR A 34 -2.00 14.48 -14.32
CA TYR A 34 -2.83 15.39 -15.11
C TYR A 34 -4.31 15.07 -14.93
N ASN A 35 -5.11 16.12 -14.75
CA ASN A 35 -6.55 16.02 -14.82
C ASN A 35 -7.01 15.94 -16.29
N ARG A 36 -7.27 14.71 -16.77
CA ARG A 36 -7.69 14.47 -18.16
C ARG A 36 -9.12 14.92 -18.47
N THR A 37 -9.93 15.28 -17.47
CA THR A 37 -11.30 15.78 -17.71
C THR A 37 -11.32 17.28 -17.99
N SER A 38 -10.24 18.01 -17.67
CA SER A 38 -10.06 19.42 -18.01
C SER A 38 -9.56 19.60 -19.43
N THR A 39 -9.97 20.68 -20.10
CA THR A 39 -9.47 21.09 -21.43
C THR A 39 -8.99 22.54 -21.38
N PRO A 40 -7.67 22.81 -21.55
CA PRO A 40 -6.58 21.85 -21.69
C PRO A 40 -6.37 21.02 -20.41
N ALA A 41 -5.71 19.86 -20.53
CA ALA A 41 -5.37 19.04 -19.36
C ALA A 41 -4.44 19.81 -18.41
N THR A 42 -4.86 19.96 -17.16
CA THR A 42 -4.07 20.67 -16.14
C THR A 42 -3.41 19.70 -15.18
N VAL A 43 -2.22 20.05 -14.70
CA VAL A 43 -1.57 19.31 -13.62
C VAL A 43 -2.38 19.46 -12.34
N CYS A 44 -2.69 18.35 -11.67
CA CYS A 44 -3.52 18.32 -10.47
C CYS A 44 -2.80 17.81 -9.22
N SER A 45 -1.74 17.03 -9.39
CA SER A 45 -0.86 16.58 -8.31
C SER A 45 0.59 16.65 -8.79
N ILE A 46 1.48 17.11 -7.92
CA ILE A 46 2.91 17.29 -8.22
C ILE A 46 3.79 16.82 -7.08
N VAL A 47 4.89 16.17 -7.45
CA VAL A 47 5.93 15.71 -6.53
C VAL A 47 7.30 15.99 -7.13
N ASP A 48 8.14 16.69 -6.38
CA ASP A 48 9.56 16.78 -6.65
C ASP A 48 10.28 15.94 -5.59
N ALA A 49 11.05 14.94 -6.01
CA ALA A 49 11.68 14.01 -5.08
C ALA A 49 13.11 13.60 -5.48
N ASP A 50 13.99 13.57 -4.48
CA ASP A 50 15.22 12.80 -4.45
C ASP A 50 15.09 11.73 -3.35
N VAL A 51 14.68 10.54 -3.78
CA VAL A 51 14.35 9.41 -2.91
C VAL A 51 15.05 8.13 -3.38
N THR A 52 15.53 7.35 -2.42
CA THR A 52 16.00 5.98 -2.61
C THR A 52 15.20 5.05 -1.70
N ILE A 53 14.66 3.97 -2.24
CA ILE A 53 13.94 2.94 -1.49
C ILE A 53 14.76 1.66 -1.58
N VAL A 54 15.07 1.09 -0.43
CA VAL A 54 15.74 -0.20 -0.32
C VAL A 54 14.75 -1.18 0.30
N VAL A 55 14.49 -2.28 -0.40
CA VAL A 55 13.67 -3.39 0.09
C VAL A 55 14.59 -4.58 0.30
N THR A 56 14.59 -5.12 1.52
CA THR A 56 15.47 -6.23 1.90
C THR A 56 14.63 -7.42 2.35
N ALA A 57 14.94 -8.60 1.82
CA ALA A 57 14.42 -9.87 2.27
C ALA A 57 15.40 -10.52 3.27
N MET A 58 14.86 -10.98 4.39
CA MET A 58 15.61 -11.48 5.54
C MET A 58 15.09 -12.85 5.99
N ASP A 59 16.00 -13.75 6.36
CA ASP A 59 15.69 -15.02 7.06
C ASP A 59 16.21 -14.91 8.49
N GLY A 60 15.30 -14.69 9.44
CA GLY A 60 15.66 -14.25 10.79
C GLY A 60 16.44 -12.92 10.75
N ASP A 61 17.66 -12.93 11.27
CA ASP A 61 18.56 -11.76 11.26
C ASP A 61 19.52 -11.75 10.06
N ARG A 62 19.45 -12.74 9.17
CA ARG A 62 20.32 -12.85 8.00
C ARG A 62 19.68 -12.19 6.78
N GLU A 63 20.39 -11.24 6.19
CA GLU A 63 20.04 -10.70 4.87
C GLU A 63 20.21 -11.77 3.79
N LEU A 64 19.14 -11.98 3.01
CA LEU A 64 19.17 -12.83 1.82
C LEU A 64 19.53 -12.02 0.59
N ILE A 65 18.78 -10.93 0.37
CA ILE A 65 18.90 -10.07 -0.80
C ILE A 65 18.30 -8.69 -0.51
N SER A 66 18.90 -7.65 -1.08
CA SER A 66 18.37 -6.29 -1.09
C SER A 66 18.27 -5.74 -2.50
N ILE A 67 17.19 -5.00 -2.76
CA ILE A 67 16.91 -4.30 -4.01
C ILE A 67 16.77 -2.83 -3.69
N SER A 68 17.43 -1.96 -4.47
CA SER A 68 17.35 -0.52 -4.30
C SER A 68 16.82 0.16 -5.56
N VAL A 69 15.84 1.04 -5.40
CA VAL A 69 15.27 1.87 -6.47
C VAL A 69 15.37 3.35 -6.13
N THR A 70 15.56 4.18 -7.14
CA THR A 70 15.87 5.61 -6.97
C THR A 70 15.03 6.49 -7.89
N SER A 71 14.70 7.70 -7.46
CA SER A 71 13.89 8.63 -8.27
C SER A 71 14.58 9.16 -9.53
N ASN A 72 15.90 8.97 -9.65
CA ASN A 72 16.66 9.31 -10.86
C ASN A 72 16.62 8.21 -11.95
N SER A 73 16.07 7.01 -11.66
CA SER A 73 15.90 5.93 -12.64
C SER A 73 15.08 6.42 -13.83
N SER A 74 15.47 6.10 -15.07
CA SER A 74 14.73 6.50 -16.27
C SER A 74 13.31 5.94 -16.30
N ASP A 75 13.13 4.75 -15.75
CA ASP A 75 11.95 3.90 -15.92
C ASP A 75 10.93 4.06 -14.80
N ILE A 76 11.12 5.07 -13.95
CA ILE A 76 10.12 5.45 -12.95
C ILE A 76 8.95 6.14 -13.65
N HIS A 77 7.74 5.74 -13.28
CA HIS A 77 6.50 6.30 -13.80
C HIS A 77 5.64 6.87 -12.66
N ALA A 78 5.01 8.00 -12.92
CA ALA A 78 4.05 8.61 -12.00
C ALA A 78 2.63 8.38 -12.49
N PHE A 79 1.77 7.93 -11.59
CA PHE A 79 0.33 7.75 -11.84
C PHE A 79 -0.44 8.07 -10.58
N GLY A 80 -1.74 8.31 -10.69
CA GLY A 80 -2.52 8.67 -9.51
C GLY A 80 -3.92 9.16 -9.83
N SER A 81 -4.56 9.70 -8.80
CA SER A 81 -5.88 10.30 -8.89
C SER A 81 -5.83 11.69 -8.25
N CYS A 82 -6.30 12.70 -9.00
CA CYS A 82 -6.31 14.09 -8.58
C CYS A 82 -7.01 14.26 -7.22
N GLY A 83 -6.37 14.96 -6.29
CA GLY A 83 -6.90 15.20 -4.94
C GLY A 83 -6.77 14.02 -3.97
N HIS A 84 -6.42 12.82 -4.45
CA HIS A 84 -6.40 11.61 -3.63
C HIS A 84 -5.00 11.06 -3.42
N TYR A 85 -4.25 10.77 -4.49
CA TYR A 85 -2.92 10.19 -4.36
C TYR A 85 -2.08 10.33 -5.62
N ILE A 86 -0.77 10.17 -5.45
CA ILE A 86 0.21 9.92 -6.51
C ILE A 86 1.08 8.73 -6.10
N MET A 87 1.36 7.84 -7.04
CA MET A 87 2.27 6.72 -6.90
C MET A 87 3.43 6.90 -7.87
N LEU A 88 4.64 6.71 -7.36
CA LEU A 88 5.83 6.56 -8.19
C LEU A 88 6.16 5.07 -8.26
N GLY A 89 6.04 4.47 -9.45
CA GLY A 89 6.27 3.05 -9.68
C GLY A 89 7.58 2.80 -10.41
N TRP A 90 8.30 1.76 -10.00
CA TRP A 90 9.48 1.22 -10.66
C TRP A 90 9.16 -0.12 -11.35
N PRO A 91 9.96 -0.56 -12.34
CA PRO A 91 9.69 -1.78 -13.12
C PRO A 91 9.53 -3.07 -12.31
N ASP A 92 10.16 -3.17 -11.13
CA ASP A 92 10.10 -4.36 -10.26
C ASP A 92 8.86 -4.41 -9.36
N ASP A 93 7.78 -3.69 -9.71
CA ASP A 93 6.54 -3.60 -8.93
C ASP A 93 6.75 -3.02 -7.52
N ILE A 94 7.78 -2.18 -7.35
CA ILE A 94 7.97 -1.34 -6.17
C ILE A 94 7.29 0.00 -6.43
N HIS A 95 6.45 0.44 -5.50
CA HIS A 95 5.70 1.70 -5.60
C HIS A 95 5.86 2.54 -4.34
N TRP A 96 6.17 3.83 -4.51
CA TRP A 96 6.07 4.81 -3.45
C TRP A 96 4.75 5.55 -3.56
N HIS A 97 3.87 5.31 -2.60
CA HIS A 97 2.51 5.81 -2.59
C HIS A 97 2.36 6.97 -1.62
N ILE A 98 1.92 8.10 -2.16
CA ILE A 98 1.77 9.37 -1.46
C ILE A 98 0.29 9.75 -1.51
N THR A 99 -0.40 9.60 -0.37
CA THR A 99 -1.86 9.71 -0.27
C THR A 99 -2.26 10.96 0.49
N ASN A 100 -3.26 11.68 0.00
CA ASN A 100 -3.94 12.73 0.71
C ASN A 100 -4.97 12.13 1.69
N ARG A 101 -4.80 12.42 2.97
CA ARG A 101 -5.64 11.98 4.09
C ARG A 101 -5.94 13.18 4.99
N ASP A 102 -6.33 14.29 4.37
CA ASP A 102 -6.69 15.57 5.02
C ASP A 102 -6.99 15.47 6.53
N PRO A 103 -6.20 16.11 7.42
CA PRO A 103 -5.23 17.19 7.17
C PRO A 103 -3.77 16.75 6.94
N TYR A 104 -3.53 15.49 6.57
CA TYR A 104 -2.17 14.96 6.43
C TYR A 104 -1.92 14.24 5.11
N ILE A 105 -0.64 14.13 4.75
CA ILE A 105 -0.13 13.31 3.66
C ILE A 105 0.55 12.07 4.24
N ASP A 106 0.10 10.93 3.74
CA ASP A 106 0.61 9.61 4.07
C ASP A 106 1.62 9.15 3.02
N PHE A 107 2.77 8.65 3.50
CA PHE A 107 3.76 7.97 2.67
C PHE A 107 3.73 6.48 2.99
N SER A 108 3.71 5.65 1.95
CA SER A 108 3.83 4.20 2.09
C SER A 108 4.59 3.61 0.91
N VAL A 109 5.24 2.47 1.14
CA VAL A 109 5.84 1.67 0.08
C VAL A 109 5.00 0.42 -0.12
N LEU A 110 4.68 0.12 -1.37
CA LEU A 110 3.97 -1.09 -1.76
C LEU A 110 4.83 -1.91 -2.69
N PHE A 111 4.89 -3.22 -2.48
CA PHE A 111 5.48 -4.14 -3.45
C PHE A 111 4.90 -5.54 -3.33
N THR A 112 5.02 -6.32 -4.40
CA THR A 112 4.70 -7.76 -4.40
C THR A 112 6.00 -8.56 -4.27
N PRO A 113 6.24 -9.31 -3.19
CA PRO A 113 7.51 -10.01 -2.97
C PRO A 113 7.95 -10.90 -4.12
N ASN A 114 7.03 -11.67 -4.71
CA ASN A 114 7.34 -12.54 -5.84
C ASN A 114 7.80 -11.77 -7.09
N ASN A 115 7.30 -10.54 -7.30
CA ASN A 115 7.72 -9.73 -8.45
C ASN A 115 9.12 -9.12 -8.23
N VAL A 116 9.46 -8.79 -6.99
CA VAL A 116 10.76 -8.18 -6.62
C VAL A 116 11.87 -9.22 -6.45
N PHE A 117 11.57 -10.35 -5.81
CA PHE A 117 12.57 -11.32 -5.35
C PHE A 117 12.40 -12.72 -5.96
N GLY A 118 11.37 -12.95 -6.77
CA GLY A 118 11.09 -14.24 -7.40
C GLY A 118 10.94 -15.37 -6.39
N ASP A 119 11.56 -16.51 -6.70
CA ASP A 119 11.47 -17.76 -5.91
C ASP A 119 11.98 -17.62 -4.45
N ILE A 120 12.79 -16.60 -4.14
CA ILE A 120 13.25 -16.32 -2.77
C ILE A 120 12.07 -15.91 -1.88
N ALA A 121 11.10 -15.19 -2.44
CA ALA A 121 9.90 -14.74 -1.74
C ALA A 121 8.66 -14.99 -2.59
N PRO A 122 8.14 -16.23 -2.65
CA PRO A 122 7.09 -16.64 -3.59
C PRO A 122 5.71 -16.02 -3.30
N SER A 123 5.58 -15.22 -2.24
CA SER A 123 4.33 -14.57 -1.88
C SER A 123 3.88 -13.59 -2.97
N ALA A 124 2.72 -13.88 -3.55
CA ALA A 124 2.03 -13.01 -4.52
C ALA A 124 1.17 -11.92 -3.85
N LYS A 125 1.20 -11.82 -2.51
CA LYS A 125 0.40 -10.84 -1.79
C LYS A 125 1.12 -9.48 -1.77
N VAL A 126 0.45 -8.43 -2.23
CA VAL A 126 0.95 -7.05 -2.09
C VAL A 126 1.16 -6.75 -0.60
N MET A 127 2.35 -6.27 -0.28
CA MET A 127 2.72 -5.80 1.04
C MET A 127 2.76 -4.27 1.04
N THR A 128 2.29 -3.67 2.13
CA THR A 128 2.25 -2.22 2.33
C THR A 128 3.01 -1.87 3.60
N PHE A 129 3.96 -0.94 3.48
CA PHE A 129 4.78 -0.42 4.57
C PHE A 129 4.46 1.05 4.76
N GLU A 130 3.70 1.36 5.80
CA GLU A 130 3.28 2.73 6.09
C GLU A 130 4.33 3.51 6.88
N SER A 131 4.46 4.81 6.58
CA SER A 131 5.32 5.70 7.34
C SER A 131 4.78 5.86 8.76
N PRO A 132 5.62 5.72 9.80
CA PRO A 132 5.21 6.02 11.18
C PRO A 132 4.89 7.51 11.37
N ARG A 133 5.38 8.36 10.46
CA ARG A 133 5.19 9.81 10.49
C ARG A 133 4.33 10.26 9.32
N LYS A 134 3.31 11.05 9.60
CA LYS A 134 2.46 11.66 8.57
C LYS A 134 2.83 13.14 8.43
N ALA A 135 2.85 13.65 7.21
CA ALA A 135 3.17 15.05 6.95
C ALA A 135 1.92 15.92 7.13
N ILE A 136 2.00 16.94 7.98
CA ILE A 136 0.88 17.87 8.18
C ILE A 136 1.00 18.99 7.16
N VAL A 137 -0.07 19.18 6.39
CA VAL A 137 -0.11 20.15 5.29
C VAL A 137 -1.40 20.94 5.39
N GLY A 138 -1.30 22.26 5.34
CA GLY A 138 -2.50 23.11 5.23
C GLY A 138 -3.10 23.02 3.82
N GLU A 139 -4.40 23.23 3.70
CA GLU A 139 -5.17 23.11 2.44
C GLU A 139 -4.54 23.83 1.23
N ASP A 140 -3.88 24.97 1.46
CA ASP A 140 -3.31 25.82 0.41
C ASP A 140 -1.78 25.79 0.33
N ARG A 141 -1.13 24.80 0.95
CA ARG A 141 0.34 24.73 1.01
C ARG A 141 0.87 23.44 0.42
N SER A 142 2.12 23.50 -0.03
CA SER A 142 2.88 22.29 -0.33
C SER A 142 3.57 21.76 0.93
N TYR A 143 3.73 20.45 1.02
CA TYR A 143 4.65 19.84 1.96
C TYR A 143 6.06 19.93 1.40
N LYS A 144 7.05 20.31 2.22
CA LYS A 144 8.47 20.32 1.83
C LYS A 144 9.34 19.78 2.95
N CYS A 145 10.32 18.95 2.61
CA CYS A 145 11.31 18.46 3.55
C CYS A 145 12.65 18.17 2.87
N SER A 146 13.72 18.72 3.42
CA SER A 146 15.10 18.49 2.98
C SER A 146 15.87 17.70 4.04
N ALA A 147 16.62 16.68 3.63
CA ALA A 147 17.46 15.82 4.46
C ALA A 147 16.73 15.03 5.57
N LYS A 148 16.01 13.97 5.18
CA LYS A 148 15.40 13.04 6.14
C LYS A 148 15.53 11.57 5.72
N ASN A 149 16.22 10.78 6.55
CA ASN A 149 16.15 9.33 6.47
C ASN A 149 14.94 8.85 7.27
N VAL A 150 14.07 8.04 6.66
CA VAL A 150 12.97 7.38 7.35
C VAL A 150 13.08 5.89 7.07
N ASP A 151 13.43 5.12 8.10
CA ASP A 151 13.42 3.66 8.04
C ASP A 151 12.01 3.15 8.37
N TYR A 152 11.46 2.32 7.48
CA TYR A 152 10.13 1.72 7.62
C TYR A 152 10.33 0.27 8.03
N TYR A 153 10.41 0.04 9.33
CA TYR A 153 10.44 -1.33 9.84
C TYR A 153 9.02 -1.84 10.07
N GLN A 154 8.57 -2.76 9.23
CA GLN A 154 7.36 -3.53 9.52
C GLN A 154 7.65 -5.01 9.33
N ARG A 155 7.78 -5.73 10.45
CA ARG A 155 7.86 -7.19 10.49
C ARG A 155 6.49 -7.76 10.16
N ASN A 156 6.08 -7.73 8.90
CA ASN A 156 4.85 -8.39 8.46
C ASN A 156 5.23 -9.72 7.81
N SER A 157 5.17 -10.79 8.61
CA SER A 157 5.51 -12.15 8.21
C SER A 157 4.37 -12.78 7.43
N SER A 158 4.61 -13.11 6.16
CA SER A 158 4.03 -14.34 5.62
C SER A 158 5.19 -15.21 5.19
N GLU A 159 5.30 -16.41 5.79
CA GLU A 159 6.15 -17.51 5.32
C GLU A 159 7.67 -17.31 5.48
N ASN A 160 8.20 -17.50 6.70
CA ASN A 160 9.63 -17.58 7.09
C ASN A 160 10.58 -16.43 6.71
N ILE A 161 10.26 -15.64 5.69
CA ILE A 161 10.99 -14.48 5.23
C ILE A 161 10.32 -13.25 5.82
N THR A 162 11.15 -12.34 6.31
CA THR A 162 10.72 -11.02 6.74
C THR A 162 11.28 -9.97 5.80
N PHE A 163 10.56 -8.86 5.66
CA PHE A 163 10.98 -7.78 4.79
C PHE A 163 11.21 -6.52 5.62
N SER A 164 12.25 -5.77 5.26
CA SER A 164 12.48 -4.42 5.76
C SER A 164 12.51 -3.44 4.61
N VAL A 165 11.96 -2.25 4.82
CA VAL A 165 11.97 -1.18 3.83
C VAL A 165 12.66 0.05 4.42
N THR A 166 13.67 0.55 3.74
CA THR A 166 14.34 1.80 4.09
C THR A 166 14.07 2.83 3.02
N VAL A 167 13.56 4.01 3.41
CA VAL A 167 13.29 5.11 2.48
C VAL A 167 14.16 6.31 2.85
N ILE A 168 15.11 6.60 1.98
CA ILE A 168 16.09 7.67 2.13
C ILE A 168 15.58 8.85 1.31
N VAL A 169 15.06 9.88 1.97
CA VAL A 169 14.55 11.10 1.31
C VAL A 169 15.55 12.24 1.50
N LYS A 170 16.32 12.54 0.47
CA LYS A 170 17.22 13.71 0.48
C LYS A 170 16.45 15.00 0.27
N TYR A 171 15.42 14.95 -0.56
CA TYR A 171 14.52 16.07 -0.82
C TYR A 171 13.15 15.55 -1.20
N VAL A 172 12.11 16.18 -0.68
CA VAL A 172 10.74 15.99 -1.17
C VAL A 172 9.95 17.29 -1.09
N GLN A 173 9.20 17.60 -2.13
CA GLN A 173 8.11 18.55 -2.10
C GLN A 173 6.86 17.94 -2.74
N VAL A 174 5.73 18.00 -2.05
CA VAL A 174 4.47 17.34 -2.47
C VAL A 174 3.32 18.33 -2.41
N GLN A 175 2.46 18.29 -3.43
CA GLN A 175 1.15 18.91 -3.39
C GLN A 175 0.15 18.07 -4.20
N LEU A 176 -0.91 17.59 -3.53
CA LEU A 176 -1.90 16.68 -4.11
C LEU A 176 -3.24 17.36 -4.42
N VAL A 177 -3.45 18.56 -3.90
CA VAL A 177 -4.67 19.38 -4.02
C VAL A 177 -4.30 20.82 -4.34
N ASN A 178 -5.24 21.55 -4.93
CA ASN A 178 -5.12 23.00 -5.19
C ASN A 178 -3.86 23.38 -5.99
N VAL A 179 -3.39 22.49 -6.88
CA VAL A 179 -2.26 22.79 -7.77
C VAL A 179 -2.71 23.77 -8.84
N MET A 180 -2.12 24.96 -8.85
CA MET A 180 -2.42 26.00 -9.83
C MET A 180 -1.27 26.15 -10.82
N ASN A 181 -1.61 26.19 -12.12
CA ASN A 181 -0.65 26.36 -13.22
C ASN A 181 0.52 25.36 -13.21
N GLY A 182 0.32 24.17 -12.65
CA GLY A 182 1.40 23.18 -12.49
C GLY A 182 2.54 23.69 -11.61
N THR A 183 2.26 24.47 -10.58
CA THR A 183 3.29 24.98 -9.65
C THR A 183 2.93 24.65 -8.21
N PHE A 184 3.97 24.53 -7.36
CA PHE A 184 3.76 24.38 -5.94
C PHE A 184 3.30 25.70 -5.33
N SER A 185 2.31 25.63 -4.46
CA SER A 185 2.02 26.68 -3.49
C SER A 185 3.18 26.83 -2.50
N ALA A 186 3.20 27.94 -1.76
CA ALA A 186 4.19 28.18 -0.73
C ALA A 186 4.27 26.99 0.25
N PRO A 187 5.48 26.52 0.61
CA PRO A 187 5.59 25.39 1.51
C PRO A 187 5.07 25.72 2.91
N GLY A 188 4.55 24.71 3.59
CA GLY A 188 4.35 24.73 5.03
C GLY A 188 5.69 24.79 5.79
N PRO A 189 5.66 24.73 7.14
CA PRO A 189 6.88 24.57 7.91
C PRO A 189 7.66 23.34 7.44
N GLU A 190 8.98 23.48 7.31
CA GLU A 190 9.84 22.43 6.74
C GLU A 190 9.79 21.16 7.59
N CYS A 191 9.64 20.01 6.93
CA CYS A 191 9.54 18.70 7.56
C CYS A 191 8.47 18.58 8.65
N ASN A 192 7.38 19.37 8.59
CA ASN A 192 6.29 19.31 9.55
C ASN A 192 5.61 17.93 9.51
N GLN A 193 5.93 17.10 10.50
CA GLN A 193 5.45 15.74 10.59
C GLN A 193 5.06 15.39 12.03
N THR A 194 4.05 14.55 12.18
CA THR A 194 3.66 13.99 13.47
C THR A 194 3.79 12.48 13.42
N GLU A 195 4.44 11.93 14.44
CA GLU A 195 4.46 10.50 14.68
C GLU A 195 3.10 10.11 15.23
N LEU A 196 2.39 9.23 14.54
CA LEU A 196 1.18 8.68 15.11
C LEU A 196 1.58 7.70 16.22
N PRO A 197 0.85 7.67 17.35
CA PRO A 197 1.12 6.67 18.37
C PRO A 197 1.10 5.29 17.72
N PRO A 198 2.02 4.38 18.11
CA PRO A 198 2.03 3.04 17.56
C PRO A 198 0.63 2.47 17.70
N VAL A 199 0.08 1.96 16.60
CA VAL A 199 -1.15 1.16 16.66
C VAL A 199 -0.75 -0.07 17.45
N THR A 200 -0.91 -0.03 18.78
CA THR A 200 -0.86 -1.23 19.60
C THR A 200 -1.83 -2.17 18.92
N PRO A 201 -1.39 -3.33 18.39
CA PRO A 201 -2.33 -4.29 17.86
C PRO A 201 -3.29 -4.55 19.00
N THR A 202 -4.54 -4.13 18.84
CA THR A 202 -5.59 -4.51 19.75
C THR A 202 -5.70 -6.00 19.56
N VAL A 203 -4.90 -6.76 20.33
CA VAL A 203 -5.16 -8.16 20.60
C VAL A 203 -6.64 -8.14 20.96
N PRO A 204 -7.52 -8.80 20.19
CA PRO A 204 -8.93 -8.83 20.55
C PRO A 204 -8.96 -9.37 21.97
N SER A 205 -9.23 -8.47 22.92
CA SER A 205 -9.28 -8.82 24.32
C SER A 205 -10.29 -9.94 24.39
N ALA A 206 -9.84 -11.07 24.94
CA ALA A 206 -10.66 -12.26 25.05
C ALA A 206 -12.06 -11.83 25.48
N PRO A 207 -13.11 -12.21 24.73
CA PRO A 207 -14.44 -11.69 24.96
C PRO A 207 -14.78 -11.85 26.44
N GLY A 208 -14.96 -10.72 27.13
CA GLY A 208 -15.21 -10.71 28.56
C GLY A 208 -16.38 -11.63 28.91
N PRO A 209 -16.53 -12.06 30.17
CA PRO A 209 -17.48 -13.09 30.62
C PRO A 209 -18.97 -12.80 30.34
N HIS A 210 -19.29 -11.69 29.67
CA HIS A 210 -20.62 -11.30 29.25
C HIS A 210 -20.85 -11.29 27.72
N PHE A 211 -19.83 -11.57 26.90
CA PHE A 211 -19.98 -11.64 25.43
C PHE A 211 -21.01 -12.69 25.00
N TRP A 212 -21.03 -13.85 25.66
CA TRP A 212 -22.02 -14.90 25.43
C TRP A 212 -23.47 -14.44 25.64
N ARG A 213 -23.73 -13.49 26.55
CA ARG A 213 -25.08 -12.93 26.75
C ARG A 213 -25.55 -12.08 25.57
N ARG A 214 -24.64 -11.42 24.85
CA ARG A 214 -24.99 -10.66 23.63
C ARG A 214 -25.29 -11.60 22.47
N TRP A 215 -24.52 -12.68 22.32
CA TRP A 215 -24.75 -13.68 21.29
C TRP A 215 -26.02 -14.51 21.54
N LEU A 216 -26.34 -14.85 22.79
CA LEU A 216 -27.60 -15.52 23.13
C LEU A 216 -28.83 -14.71 22.69
N LYS A 217 -28.79 -13.38 22.80
CA LYS A 217 -29.88 -12.51 22.32
C LYS A 217 -30.05 -12.51 20.79
N VAL A 218 -29.01 -12.84 20.03
CA VAL A 218 -29.05 -12.88 18.56
C VAL A 218 -29.34 -14.29 18.06
N ILE A 219 -28.73 -15.31 18.69
CA ILE A 219 -28.85 -16.71 18.26
C ILE A 219 -30.27 -17.25 18.53
N ILE A 220 -30.87 -16.94 19.68
CA ILE A 220 -32.21 -17.44 20.03
C ILE A 220 -33.28 -17.00 19.01
N PRO A 221 -33.41 -15.71 18.61
CA PRO A 221 -34.40 -15.33 17.60
C PRO A 221 -34.08 -15.88 16.21
N VAL A 222 -32.81 -16.07 15.84
CA VAL A 222 -32.43 -16.69 14.57
C VAL A 222 -32.85 -18.16 14.52
N ILE A 223 -32.59 -18.92 15.59
CA ILE A 223 -33.02 -20.32 15.69
C ILE A 223 -34.55 -20.42 15.68
N ALA A 224 -35.25 -19.55 16.41
CA ALA A 224 -36.72 -19.49 16.40
C ALA A 224 -37.29 -19.17 15.00
N CYS A 225 -36.63 -18.29 14.25
CA CYS A 225 -37.03 -17.95 12.89
C CYS A 225 -36.84 -19.15 11.94
N ILE A 226 -35.69 -19.84 12.03
CA ILE A 226 -35.40 -21.03 11.22
C ILE A 226 -36.42 -22.15 11.54
N THR A 227 -36.71 -22.41 12.80
CA THR A 227 -37.69 -23.44 13.18
C THR A 227 -39.10 -23.09 12.71
N CYS A 228 -39.52 -21.83 12.80
CA CYS A 228 -40.80 -21.38 12.22
C CYS A 228 -40.86 -21.63 10.70
N VAL A 229 -39.80 -21.28 9.96
CA VAL A 229 -39.75 -21.51 8.50
C VAL A 229 -39.84 -23.00 8.17
N VAL A 230 -39.09 -23.85 8.88
CA VAL A 230 -39.13 -25.31 8.67
C VAL A 230 -40.52 -25.87 8.96
N ILE A 231 -41.16 -25.46 10.06
CA ILE A 231 -42.53 -25.90 10.39
C ILE A 231 -43.51 -25.47 9.31
N CYS A 232 -43.45 -24.21 8.84
CA CYS A 232 -44.29 -23.72 7.76
C CYS A 232 -44.10 -24.53 6.47
N LEU A 233 -42.86 -24.87 6.12
CA LEU A 233 -42.56 -25.69 4.94
C LEU A 233 -43.10 -27.12 5.08
N VAL A 234 -42.97 -27.74 6.26
CA VAL A 234 -43.51 -29.08 6.51
C VAL A 234 -45.04 -29.09 6.45
N VAL A 235 -45.70 -28.11 7.07
CA VAL A 235 -47.17 -27.97 7.03
C VAL A 235 -47.63 -27.74 5.59
N TRP A 236 -46.98 -26.83 4.86
CA TRP A 236 -47.30 -26.57 3.46
C TRP A 236 -47.12 -27.82 2.60
N TYR A 237 -46.03 -28.55 2.77
CA TYR A 237 -45.77 -29.81 2.07
C TYR A 237 -46.86 -30.85 2.38
N TYR A 238 -47.26 -30.99 3.64
CA TYR A 238 -48.30 -31.92 4.07
C TYR A 238 -49.67 -31.58 3.44
N PHE A 239 -50.06 -30.30 3.43
CA PHE A 239 -51.30 -29.85 2.79
C PHE A 239 -51.28 -30.00 1.27
N ARG A 240 -50.15 -29.71 0.63
CA ARG A 240 -49.97 -29.88 -0.83
C ARG A 240 -50.09 -31.35 -1.22
N ARG A 241 -49.59 -32.28 -0.39
CA ARG A 241 -49.70 -33.73 -0.64
C ARG A 241 -51.14 -34.24 -0.53
N ARG A 242 -51.98 -33.67 0.35
CA ARG A 242 -53.41 -34.02 0.46
C ARG A 242 -54.29 -33.40 -0.62
N ARG A 243 -53.86 -32.32 -1.27
CA ARG A 243 -54.57 -31.72 -2.43
C ARG A 243 -54.03 -32.24 -3.77
N ARG A 244 -53.90 -33.56 -3.93
CA ARG A 244 -53.95 -34.14 -5.28
C ARG A 244 -55.43 -34.30 -5.67
N PRO A 245 -55.94 -33.53 -6.65
CA PRO A 245 -57.29 -33.74 -7.15
C PRO A 245 -57.38 -35.12 -7.83
N GLN A 246 -58.39 -35.91 -7.46
CA GLN A 246 -58.77 -37.11 -8.21
C GLN A 246 -59.35 -36.69 -9.56
N VAL A 247 -58.46 -36.40 -10.50
CA VAL A 247 -58.74 -36.38 -11.93
C VAL A 247 -58.02 -37.61 -12.46
N TRP A 248 -58.72 -38.41 -13.28
CA TRP A 248 -58.38 -39.77 -13.77
C TRP A 248 -59.13 -40.91 -13.07
N LEU A 249 -60.42 -41.02 -13.36
CA LEU A 249 -61.13 -42.28 -13.66
C LEU A 249 -62.51 -41.97 -14.28
N ARG A 250 -62.51 -41.18 -15.37
CA ARG A 250 -63.71 -40.93 -16.19
C ARG A 250 -63.31 -40.81 -17.67
N ARG A 251 -62.74 -41.89 -18.21
CA ARG A 251 -62.54 -42.14 -19.64
C ARG A 251 -62.06 -43.59 -19.82
N TYR A 252 -62.99 -44.53 -19.67
CA TYR A 252 -62.92 -45.89 -20.25
C TYR A 252 -64.32 -46.51 -20.07
N SER A 253 -65.33 -45.89 -20.67
CA SER A 253 -66.67 -46.46 -20.86
C SER A 253 -67.14 -46.30 -22.31
N GLU A 254 -66.19 -46.33 -23.25
CA GLU A 254 -66.46 -46.35 -24.69
C GLU A 254 -65.42 -47.27 -25.36
N ARG A 255 -65.69 -48.57 -25.33
CA ARG A 255 -65.25 -49.62 -26.28
C ARG A 255 -65.70 -50.97 -25.74
N LEU A 256 -66.99 -51.24 -25.86
CA LEU A 256 -67.62 -52.56 -25.89
C LEU A 256 -69.05 -52.37 -26.41
N VAL A 257 -69.17 -52.00 -27.70
CA VAL A 257 -70.15 -52.47 -28.69
C VAL A 257 -69.54 -52.20 -30.06
#